data_AF-A0A101F0U9-F1
#
_entry.id   AF-A0A101F0U9-F1
#
_cell.length_a   1.000
_cell.length_b   1.000
_cell.length_c   1.000
_cell.angle_alpha   90.00
_cell.angle_beta   90.00
_cell.angle_gamma   90.00
#
_symmetry.space_group_name_H-M   'P 1'
#
loop_
_entity.id
_entity.type
_entity.pdbx_description
1 polymer ?
#
loop_
_entity_poly.entity_id
_entity_poly.type
_entity_poly.pdbx_seq_one_letter_code
_entity_poly.pdbx_strand_id
1 'polypeptide(L)'
;MPKFAVIVFPGTNCDFETVEAIKKAGGKAERVWYKSSLKDFDGVVLPGGFSYADYLRAGAISARAEIMEEVKALASEDKPILGICNGFQILTESGLLPGALRPNKVPRFLCKWVYLRVNDTQTAFTKFYEEGEVIRMPIA
;
A
#
# COMPACT_ATOMS: atom_id res chain seq x y z
N MET A 1 -7.07 12.98 -15.69
CA MET A 1 -6.83 12.78 -14.25
C MET A 1 -6.49 11.32 -14.04
N PRO A 2 -5.38 11.00 -13.35
CA PRO A 2 -4.92 9.63 -13.17
C PRO A 2 -5.96 8.81 -12.39
N LYS A 3 -6.12 7.54 -12.79
CA LYS A 3 -7.05 6.58 -12.21
C LYS A 3 -6.28 5.51 -11.44
N PHE A 4 -6.52 5.41 -10.14
CA PHE A 4 -5.87 4.45 -9.25
C PHE A 4 -6.80 3.29 -8.89
N ALA A 5 -6.25 2.08 -8.89
CA ALA A 5 -6.90 0.91 -8.33
C ALA A 5 -6.55 0.79 -6.85
N VAL A 6 -7.56 0.74 -5.99
CA VAL A 6 -7.39 0.38 -4.57
C VAL A 6 -7.77 -1.09 -4.43
N ILE A 7 -6.76 -1.97 -4.33
CA ILE A 7 -6.99 -3.42 -4.37
C ILE A 7 -7.58 -3.90 -3.04
N VAL A 8 -8.66 -4.68 -3.12
CA VAL A 8 -9.38 -5.23 -1.97
C VAL A 8 -9.22 -6.75 -1.97
N PHE A 9 -8.58 -7.25 -0.92
CA PHE A 9 -8.52 -8.67 -0.57
C PHE A 9 -9.54 -8.97 0.54
N PRO A 10 -9.93 -10.25 0.75
CA PRO A 10 -10.64 -10.63 1.97
C PRO A 10 -9.85 -10.15 3.20
N GLY A 11 -10.47 -9.40 4.11
CA GLY A 11 -9.82 -8.86 5.32
C GLY A 11 -9.10 -7.51 5.16
N THR A 12 -9.04 -6.95 3.95
CA THR A 12 -8.72 -5.52 3.76
C THR A 12 -9.77 -4.67 4.50
N ASN A 13 -9.34 -3.63 5.22
CA ASN A 13 -10.25 -2.79 6.01
C ASN A 13 -9.97 -1.28 5.92
N CYS A 14 -8.90 -0.89 5.21
CA CYS A 14 -8.54 0.52 5.02
C CYS A 14 -8.78 1.05 3.59
N ASP A 15 -9.59 0.35 2.81
CA ASP A 15 -9.80 0.63 1.39
C ASP A 15 -10.69 1.86 1.14
N PHE A 16 -11.68 2.13 2.00
CA PHE A 16 -12.59 3.25 1.81
C PHE A 16 -11.91 4.60 2.02
N GLU A 17 -11.16 4.76 3.11
CA GLU A 17 -10.40 5.98 3.38
C GLU A 17 -9.25 6.18 2.40
N THR A 18 -8.67 5.09 1.87
CA THR A 18 -7.65 5.16 0.82
C THR A 18 -8.25 5.74 -0.46
N VAL A 19 -9.43 5.28 -0.87
CA VAL A 19 -10.15 5.86 -2.02
C VAL A 19 -10.46 7.34 -1.79
N GLU A 20 -10.95 7.69 -0.59
CA GLU A 20 -11.29 9.07 -0.26
C GLU A 20 -10.04 9.98 -0.26
N ALA A 21 -8.91 9.51 0.27
CA ALA A 21 -7.65 10.24 0.27
C ALA A 21 -7.16 10.54 -1.15
N ILE A 22 -7.23 9.57 -2.07
CA ILE A 22 -6.83 9.76 -3.48
C ILE A 22 -7.75 10.78 -4.16
N LYS A 23 -9.06 10.72 -3.92
CA LYS A 23 -10.02 11.69 -4.46
C LYS A 23 -9.74 13.10 -3.96
N LYS A 24 -9.47 13.27 -2.67
CA LYS A 24 -9.09 14.56 -2.08
C LYS A 24 -7.78 15.12 -2.64
N ALA A 25 -6.86 14.25 -3.03
CA ALA A 25 -5.63 14.62 -3.72
C ALA A 25 -5.83 14.96 -5.23
N GLY A 26 -7.07 14.91 -5.73
CA GLY A 26 -7.41 15.24 -7.13
C GLY A 26 -7.31 14.07 -8.12
N GLY A 27 -7.08 12.84 -7.63
CA GLY A 27 -7.09 11.63 -8.44
C GLY A 27 -8.48 10.99 -8.58
N LYS A 28 -8.62 10.05 -9.51
CA LYS A 28 -9.75 9.10 -9.53
C LYS A 28 -9.32 7.82 -8.83
N ALA A 29 -10.20 7.22 -8.05
CA ALA A 29 -9.92 5.95 -7.38
C ALA A 29 -11.15 5.05 -7.33
N GLU A 30 -10.93 3.76 -7.59
CA GLU A 30 -11.95 2.71 -7.52
C GLU A 30 -11.45 1.56 -6.67
N ARG A 31 -12.36 0.97 -5.89
CA ARG A 31 -12.09 -0.28 -5.17
C ARG A 31 -12.11 -1.41 -6.19
N VAL A 32 -11.03 -2.18 -6.26
CA VAL A 32 -10.88 -3.28 -7.22
C VAL A 32 -10.76 -4.58 -6.44
N TRP A 33 -11.68 -5.51 -6.69
CA TRP A 33 -11.61 -6.82 -6.07
C TRP A 33 -10.40 -7.60 -6.58
N TYR A 34 -9.73 -8.39 -5.73
CA TYR A 34 -8.48 -9.09 -6.10
C TYR A 34 -8.60 -10.12 -7.25
N LYS A 35 -9.81 -10.40 -7.74
CA LYS A 35 -10.07 -11.25 -8.92
C LYS A 35 -10.42 -10.46 -10.18
N SER A 36 -10.35 -9.14 -10.11
CA SER A 36 -10.58 -8.23 -11.24
C SER A 36 -9.25 -7.87 -11.91
N SER A 37 -9.33 -7.17 -13.05
CA SER A 37 -8.15 -6.75 -13.81
C SER A 37 -7.79 -5.28 -13.54
N LEU A 38 -6.53 -4.93 -13.78
CA LEU A 38 -5.93 -3.61 -13.59
C LEU A 38 -5.63 -2.85 -14.91
N LYS A 39 -6.05 -3.39 -16.07
CA LYS A 39 -5.72 -2.84 -17.40
C LYS A 39 -6.00 -1.34 -17.60
N ASP A 40 -7.08 -0.82 -17.02
CA ASP A 40 -7.54 0.56 -17.23
C ASP A 40 -7.04 1.55 -16.14
N PHE A 41 -6.03 1.15 -15.35
CA PHE A 41 -5.52 1.95 -14.25
C PHE A 41 -4.11 2.48 -14.53
N ASP A 42 -3.90 3.72 -14.09
CA ASP A 42 -2.64 4.45 -14.20
C ASP A 42 -1.71 4.18 -13.01
N GLY A 43 -2.23 3.58 -11.93
CA GLY A 43 -1.48 3.27 -10.72
C GLY A 43 -2.27 2.40 -9.74
N VAL A 44 -1.58 1.88 -8.73
CA VAL A 44 -2.15 0.95 -7.75
C VAL A 44 -1.85 1.41 -6.33
N VAL A 45 -2.84 1.27 -5.46
CA VAL A 45 -2.65 1.36 -4.02
C VAL A 45 -3.10 0.04 -3.37
N LEU A 46 -2.19 -0.57 -2.62
CA LEU A 46 -2.47 -1.68 -1.72
C LEU A 46 -2.74 -1.08 -0.32
N PRO A 47 -4.00 -1.04 0.13
CA PRO A 47 -4.37 -0.41 1.38
C PRO A 47 -3.96 -1.24 2.61
N GLY A 48 -4.13 -0.66 3.79
CA GLY A 48 -3.94 -1.33 5.07
C GLY A 48 -5.02 -2.36 5.42
N GLY A 49 -4.79 -3.06 6.53
CA GLY A 49 -5.72 -4.01 7.13
C GLY A 49 -5.08 -5.31 7.53
N PHE A 50 -5.85 -6.40 7.47
CA PHE A 50 -5.42 -7.74 7.84
C PHE A 50 -5.89 -8.70 6.76
N SER A 51 -5.29 -8.60 5.57
CA SER A 51 -5.70 -9.45 4.46
C SER A 51 -5.53 -10.94 4.82
N TYR A 52 -6.60 -11.71 4.60
CA TYR A 52 -6.77 -13.08 5.11
C TYR A 52 -6.48 -13.22 6.61
N ALA A 53 -6.82 -12.21 7.40
CA ALA A 53 -6.55 -12.12 8.84
C ALA A 53 -5.07 -12.34 9.22
N ASP A 54 -4.14 -12.10 8.28
CA ASP A 54 -2.72 -12.42 8.42
C ASP A 54 -2.45 -13.89 8.84
N TYR A 55 -3.36 -14.81 8.49
CA TYR A 55 -3.49 -16.15 9.10
C TYR A 55 -2.23 -17.02 8.98
N LEU A 56 -1.53 -16.95 7.84
CA LEU A 56 -0.24 -17.62 7.66
C LEU A 56 0.91 -16.70 8.13
N ARG A 57 0.95 -15.51 7.55
CA ARG A 57 1.86 -14.39 7.85
C ARG A 57 1.27 -13.16 7.17
N ALA A 58 1.54 -11.99 7.72
CA ALA A 58 0.96 -10.75 7.22
C ALA A 58 1.27 -10.52 5.74
N GLY A 59 0.20 -10.37 4.94
CA GLY A 59 0.28 -10.19 3.49
C GLY A 59 0.70 -11.40 2.64
N ALA A 60 1.11 -12.52 3.25
CA ALA A 60 1.71 -13.65 2.52
C ALA A 60 0.72 -14.35 1.58
N ILE A 61 -0.55 -14.48 1.96
CA ILE A 61 -1.56 -15.10 1.09
C ILE A 61 -1.89 -14.17 -0.08
N SER A 62 -2.13 -12.89 0.20
CA SER A 62 -2.49 -11.86 -0.79
C SER A 62 -1.38 -11.63 -1.83
N ALA A 63 -0.11 -11.72 -1.41
CA ALA A 63 1.05 -11.58 -2.30
C ALA A 63 1.12 -12.64 -3.42
N ARG A 64 0.38 -13.74 -3.28
CA ARG A 64 0.32 -14.86 -4.24
C ARG A 64 -0.97 -14.87 -5.06
N ALA A 65 -1.82 -13.85 -4.91
CA ALA A 65 -3.03 -13.70 -5.71
C ALA A 65 -2.68 -13.32 -7.16
N GLU A 66 -3.45 -13.79 -8.12
CA GLU A 66 -3.21 -13.58 -9.57
C GLU A 66 -3.09 -12.09 -9.95
N ILE A 67 -3.89 -11.21 -9.33
CA ILE A 67 -3.83 -9.76 -9.56
C ILE A 67 -2.44 -9.15 -9.27
N MET A 68 -1.63 -9.79 -8.41
CA MET A 68 -0.27 -9.31 -8.12
C MET A 68 0.66 -9.46 -9.32
N GLU A 69 0.39 -10.34 -10.28
CA GLU A 69 1.12 -10.39 -11.54
C GLU A 69 0.81 -9.16 -12.41
N GLU A 70 -0.43 -8.67 -12.40
CA GLU A 70 -0.77 -7.39 -13.03
C GLU A 70 -0.11 -6.21 -12.30
N VAL A 71 -0.03 -6.23 -10.97
CA VAL A 71 0.72 -5.21 -10.21
C VAL A 71 2.20 -5.20 -10.60
N LYS A 72 2.83 -6.37 -10.78
CA LYS A 72 4.22 -6.47 -11.26
C LYS A 72 4.38 -5.93 -12.68
N ALA A 73 3.43 -6.22 -13.56
CA ALA A 73 3.43 -5.68 -14.92
C ALA A 73 3.37 -4.14 -14.90
N LEU A 74 2.46 -3.55 -14.12
CA LEU A 74 2.38 -2.09 -13.95
C LEU A 74 3.67 -1.51 -13.36
N ALA A 75 4.31 -2.21 -12.41
CA ALA A 75 5.59 -1.79 -11.85
C ALA A 75 6.69 -1.71 -12.94
N SER A 76 6.72 -2.68 -13.86
CA SER A 76 7.67 -2.70 -14.97
C SER A 76 7.42 -1.62 -16.03
N GLU A 77 6.22 -1.03 -16.03
CA GLU A 77 5.84 0.12 -16.86
C GLU A 77 6.09 1.46 -16.14
N ASP A 78 6.83 1.46 -15.02
CA ASP A 78 7.11 2.63 -14.17
C ASP A 78 5.84 3.32 -13.63
N LYS A 79 4.72 2.58 -13.54
CA LYS A 79 3.48 3.12 -12.96
C LYS A 79 3.57 3.21 -11.44
N PRO A 80 2.99 4.25 -10.82
CA PRO A 80 3.05 4.44 -9.37
C PRO A 80 2.31 3.32 -8.62
N ILE A 81 3.03 2.67 -7.70
CA ILE A 81 2.50 1.66 -6.79
C ILE A 81 2.79 2.10 -5.35
N LEU A 82 1.76 2.12 -4.51
CA LEU A 82 1.87 2.46 -3.09
C LEU A 82 1.34 1.31 -2.22
N GLY A 83 2.14 0.86 -1.26
CA GLY A 83 1.72 -0.10 -0.24
C GLY A 83 1.65 0.55 1.14
N ILE A 84 0.48 0.50 1.79
CA ILE A 84 0.24 1.09 3.11
C ILE A 84 0.03 0.00 4.14
N CYS A 85 0.82 -0.03 5.22
CA CYS A 85 0.71 -1.03 6.30
C CYS A 85 0.73 -2.48 5.76
N ASN A 86 -0.42 -3.15 5.69
CA ASN A 86 -0.54 -4.49 5.10
C ASN A 86 -0.20 -4.51 3.61
N GLY A 87 -0.49 -3.44 2.88
CA GLY A 87 -0.04 -3.30 1.49
C GLY A 87 1.47 -3.30 1.33
N PHE A 88 2.22 -2.68 2.26
CA PHE A 88 3.68 -2.73 2.24
C PHE A 88 4.19 -4.16 2.51
N GLN A 89 3.57 -4.87 3.44
CA GLN A 89 3.86 -6.28 3.70
C GLN A 89 3.62 -7.15 2.46
N ILE A 90 2.49 -6.96 1.78
CA ILE A 90 2.17 -7.64 0.52
C ILE A 90 3.24 -7.38 -0.55
N LEU A 91 3.70 -6.14 -0.70
CA LEU A 91 4.76 -5.79 -1.68
C LEU A 91 6.10 -6.46 -1.37
N THR A 92 6.47 -6.58 -0.09
CA THR A 92 7.69 -7.33 0.28
C THR A 92 7.52 -8.83 0.07
N GLU A 93 6.35 -9.39 0.38
CA GLU A 93 6.04 -10.80 0.20
C GLU A 93 5.93 -11.20 -1.28
N SER A 94 5.56 -10.28 -2.17
CA SER A 94 5.47 -10.51 -3.61
C SER A 94 6.81 -10.37 -4.33
N GLY A 95 7.85 -9.90 -3.62
CA GLY A 95 9.17 -9.63 -4.17
C GLY A 95 9.29 -8.31 -4.96
N LEU A 96 8.26 -7.46 -4.95
CA LEU A 96 8.32 -6.12 -5.55
C LEU A 96 9.16 -5.14 -4.74
N LEU A 97 9.25 -5.36 -3.43
CA LEU A 97 10.13 -4.61 -2.55
C LEU A 97 11.12 -5.56 -1.86
N PRO A 98 12.36 -5.10 -1.60
CA PRO A 98 13.36 -5.92 -0.92
C PRO A 98 13.02 -6.09 0.56
N GLY A 99 13.53 -7.17 1.14
CA GLY A 99 13.45 -7.43 2.59
C GLY A 99 12.14 -8.10 3.03
N ALA A 100 11.89 -8.09 4.34
CA ALA A 100 10.71 -8.68 4.94
C ALA A 100 10.36 -7.97 6.26
N LEU A 101 9.07 -7.94 6.60
CA LEU A 101 8.60 -7.46 7.90
C LEU A 101 8.49 -8.61 8.90
N ARG A 102 8.76 -8.31 10.17
CA ARG A 102 8.73 -9.26 11.28
C ARG A 102 7.81 -8.74 12.38
N PRO A 103 7.36 -9.61 13.30
CA PRO A 103 6.69 -9.17 14.51
C PRO A 103 7.48 -8.08 15.24
N ASN A 104 6.75 -7.15 15.84
CA ASN A 104 7.33 -6.10 16.67
C ASN A 104 8.22 -6.70 17.77
N LYS A 105 9.32 -6.01 18.11
CA LYS A 105 10.25 -6.44 19.18
C LYS A 105 9.52 -6.70 20.50
N VAL A 106 8.54 -5.86 20.81
CA VAL A 106 7.52 -6.16 21.82
C VAL A 106 6.34 -6.74 21.07
N PRO A 107 5.93 -8.00 21.31
CA PRO A 107 4.93 -8.71 20.52
C PRO A 107 3.51 -8.22 20.84
N ARG A 108 3.24 -6.95 20.52
CA ARG A 108 1.97 -6.28 20.70
C ARG A 108 1.69 -5.37 19.51
N PHE A 109 0.41 -5.24 19.19
CA PHE A 109 -0.09 -4.22 18.29
C PHE A 109 0.12 -2.81 18.87
N LEU A 110 0.48 -1.85 18.01
CA LEU A 110 0.88 -0.50 18.41
C LEU A 110 0.07 0.55 17.64
N CYS A 111 -1.10 0.90 18.18
CA CYS A 111 -1.89 2.01 17.68
C CYS A 111 -1.51 3.32 18.39
N LYS A 112 -0.78 4.21 17.71
CA LYS A 112 -0.39 5.53 18.24
C LYS A 112 0.05 6.48 17.12
N TRP A 113 0.09 7.77 17.44
CA TRP A 113 0.77 8.75 16.61
C TRP A 113 2.27 8.75 16.87
N VAL A 114 3.07 8.83 15.82
CA VAL A 114 4.54 8.91 15.86
C VAL A 114 5.03 10.07 15.01
N TYR A 115 6.26 10.49 15.27
CA TYR A 115 6.97 11.43 14.43
C TYR A 115 7.90 10.67 13.48
N LEU A 116 7.85 11.01 12.21
CA LEU A 116 8.72 10.47 11.16
C LEU A 116 9.51 11.63 10.54
N ARG A 117 10.73 11.35 10.11
CA ARG A 117 11.55 12.28 9.33
C ARG A 117 11.48 11.86 7.86
N VAL A 118 11.18 12.80 6.97
CA VAL A 118 11.23 12.56 5.52
C VAL A 118 12.69 12.55 5.10
N ASN A 119 13.16 11.42 4.57
CA ASN A 119 14.56 11.23 4.17
C ASN A 119 14.79 11.31 2.65
N ASP A 120 13.74 11.14 1.85
CA ASP A 120 13.82 11.17 0.39
C ASP A 120 12.59 11.90 -0.15
N THR A 121 12.84 12.97 -0.90
CA THR A 121 11.83 13.83 -1.54
C THR A 121 11.83 13.68 -3.07
N GLN A 122 12.62 12.76 -3.63
CA GLN A 122 12.68 12.52 -5.08
C GLN A 122 11.60 11.53 -5.56
N THR A 123 10.80 10.98 -4.65
CA THR A 123 9.72 10.04 -5.00
C THR A 123 8.44 10.76 -5.41
N ALA A 124 7.62 10.09 -6.21
CA ALA A 124 6.29 10.59 -6.59
C ALA A 124 5.38 10.87 -5.37
N PHE A 125 5.65 10.24 -4.22
CA PHE A 125 4.83 10.33 -3.01
C PHE A 125 5.33 11.36 -1.99
N THR A 126 6.58 11.82 -2.09
CA THR A 126 7.21 12.67 -1.06
C THR A 126 7.74 14.00 -1.59
N LYS A 127 7.65 14.27 -2.89
CA LYS A 127 8.17 15.50 -3.55
C LYS A 127 7.62 16.85 -3.09
N PHE A 128 6.57 16.85 -2.27
CA PHE A 128 5.98 18.08 -1.72
C PHE A 128 6.39 18.34 -0.27
N TYR A 129 7.20 17.46 0.33
CA TYR A 129 7.83 17.68 1.62
C TYR A 129 9.22 18.29 1.44
N GLU A 130 9.73 18.90 2.50
CA GLU A 130 11.12 19.31 2.60
C GLU A 130 12.00 18.14 3.07
N GLU A 131 13.26 18.10 2.60
CA GLU A 131 14.21 17.10 3.08
C GLU A 131 14.48 17.32 4.58
N GLY A 132 14.34 16.26 5.37
CA GLY A 132 14.48 16.33 6.82
C GLY A 132 13.25 16.85 7.57
N GLU A 133 12.16 17.17 6.88
CA GLU A 133 10.89 17.58 7.48
C GLU A 133 10.39 16.51 8.46
N VAL A 134 9.91 16.94 9.63
CA VAL A 134 9.36 16.05 10.65
C VAL A 134 7.83 16.09 10.58
N ILE A 135 7.25 14.98 10.15
CA ILE A 135 5.81 14.81 10.00
C ILE A 135 5.25 13.92 11.12
N ARG A 136 3.98 14.12 11.45
CA ARG A 136 3.27 13.30 12.43
C ARG A 136 2.35 12.33 11.71
N MET A 137 2.53 11.03 11.91
CA MET A 137 1.76 9.99 11.23
C MET A 137 1.20 8.95 12.22
N PRO A 138 0.02 8.37 11.93
CA PRO A 138 -0.51 7.26 12.72
C PRO A 138 0.20 5.96 12.33
N ILE A 139 0.47 5.12 13.33
CA ILE A 139 0.78 3.70 13.14
C ILE A 139 -0.31 2.85 13.79
N ALA A 140 -0.43 1.62 13.31
CA ALA A 140 -1.37 0.62 13.78
C ALA A 140 -0.60 -0.71 13.96
#